data_AF-A0A0P4R886-F1
#
_entry.id   AF-A0A0P4R886-F1
#
_cell.length_a   1.000
_cell.length_b   1.000
_cell.length_c   1.000
_cell.angle_alpha   90.00
_cell.angle_beta   90.00
_cell.angle_gamma   90.00
#
_symmetry.space_group_name_H-M   'P 1'
#
loop_
_entity.id
_entity.type
_entity.pdbx_description
1 polymer ?
#
loop_
_entity_poly.entity_id
_entity_poly.type
_entity_poly.pdbx_seq_one_letter_code
_entity_poly.pdbx_strand_id
1 'polypeptide(L)'
;MRAKTVLPAVAMTAVSMVLTLAVVVMWLGTAVPWLIALVVGLGIDGGWLATLAYERRLAAQGDHSRAVTAVGWCFGLLATGVLVAHAVAADQSAGAWLAVAWLPIAAKALWLVHGLWERTALTPRALESIRGIQQEARDEAAVARARLRSEAATEETRLTAVTGAGARVARVQAETAKTLSKAWSTLETTRASEETGKALTSVTAPVTPGDTPRWDLPVWGPSVPVRAPVLEAAPALTDDALDAVVEEIRTSRTPPLSYREMAARFRTAGHSASEVRLRAAWKRVAA
;
A
#
# COMPACT_ATOMS: atom_id res chain seq x y z
N MET A 1 -1.84 -30.98 25.69
CA MET A 1 -0.72 -31.67 26.37
C MET A 1 0.64 -30.98 26.13
N ARG A 2 0.76 -29.65 26.27
CA ARG A 2 1.89 -28.88 25.69
C ARG A 2 2.94 -28.35 26.66
N ALA A 3 2.65 -28.23 27.96
CA ALA A 3 3.60 -27.61 28.91
C ALA A 3 4.75 -28.55 29.34
N LYS A 4 4.50 -29.86 29.42
CA LYS A 4 5.43 -30.82 30.02
C LYS A 4 6.71 -31.03 29.20
N THR A 5 6.65 -30.83 27.89
CA THR A 5 7.75 -31.14 26.95
C THR A 5 8.70 -29.96 26.73
N VAL A 6 8.25 -28.74 27.02
CA VAL A 6 9.04 -27.50 26.94
C VAL A 6 9.81 -27.22 28.24
N LEU A 7 9.29 -27.73 29.37
CA LEU A 7 9.78 -27.45 30.72
C LEU A 7 11.30 -27.70 30.89
N PRO A 8 11.89 -28.80 30.38
CA PRO A 8 13.33 -29.02 30.48
C PRO A 8 14.16 -27.97 29.74
N ALA A 9 13.73 -27.57 28.54
CA ALA A 9 14.43 -26.55 27.74
C ALA A 9 14.40 -25.19 28.42
N VAL A 10 13.25 -24.81 28.97
CA VAL A 10 13.08 -23.54 29.71
C VAL A 10 13.91 -23.55 30.99
N ALA A 11 13.84 -24.63 31.78
CA ALA A 11 14.62 -24.74 33.01
C ALA A 11 16.13 -24.65 32.73
N MET A 12 16.62 -25.37 31.72
CA MET A 12 18.03 -25.34 31.32
C MET A 12 18.48 -23.95 30.86
N THR A 13 17.64 -23.26 30.08
CA THR A 13 17.90 -21.89 29.62
C THR A 13 17.98 -20.93 30.81
N ALA A 14 17.03 -21.01 31.75
CA ALA A 14 17.01 -20.15 32.93
C ALA A 14 18.23 -20.37 33.83
N VAL A 15 18.59 -21.63 34.11
CA VAL A 15 19.78 -21.96 34.91
C VAL A 15 21.05 -21.46 34.22
N SER A 16 21.16 -21.66 32.90
CA SER A 16 22.29 -21.18 32.10
C SER A 16 22.44 -19.66 32.15
N MET A 17 21.35 -18.91 32.06
CA MET A 17 21.38 -17.45 32.14
C MET A 17 21.82 -16.96 33.51
N VAL A 18 21.20 -17.48 34.59
CA VAL A 18 21.56 -17.11 35.97
C VAL A 18 23.04 -17.35 36.22
N LEU A 19 23.56 -18.48 35.74
CA LEU A 19 24.98 -18.80 35.87
C LEU A 19 25.88 -17.85 35.07
N THR A 20 25.54 -17.58 33.82
CA THR A 20 26.32 -16.68 32.95
C THR A 20 26.35 -15.27 33.54
N LEU A 21 25.20 -14.75 33.97
CA LEU A 21 25.11 -13.46 34.65
C LEU A 21 25.93 -13.43 35.94
N ALA A 22 25.81 -14.45 36.79
CA ALA A 22 26.57 -14.51 38.05
C ALA A 22 28.08 -14.50 37.82
N VAL A 23 28.56 -15.29 36.85
CA VAL A 23 29.98 -15.34 36.47
C VAL A 23 30.44 -14.00 35.90
N VAL A 24 29.68 -13.39 34.98
CA VAL A 24 30.03 -12.08 34.42
C VAL A 24 30.11 -11.02 35.51
N VAL A 25 29.14 -10.96 36.42
CA VAL A 25 29.15 -9.97 37.51
C VAL A 25 30.31 -10.19 38.47
N MET A 26 30.54 -11.45 38.89
CA MET A 26 31.59 -11.78 39.82
C MET A 26 32.98 -11.52 39.23
N TRP A 27 33.17 -11.82 37.95
CA TRP A 27 34.47 -11.69 37.30
C TRP A 27 34.70 -10.28 36.76
N LEU A 28 33.80 -9.77 35.91
CA LEU A 28 33.93 -8.46 35.28
C LEU A 28 33.74 -7.32 36.29
N GLY A 29 32.94 -7.53 37.35
CA GLY A 29 32.75 -6.55 38.43
C GLY A 29 34.02 -6.23 39.23
N THR A 30 35.08 -7.03 39.08
CA THR A 30 36.40 -6.71 39.64
C THR A 30 37.17 -5.68 38.81
N ALA A 31 36.87 -5.59 37.52
CA ALA A 31 37.57 -4.74 36.55
C ALA A 31 36.78 -3.47 36.18
N VAL A 32 35.44 -3.55 36.21
CA VAL A 32 34.54 -2.43 35.87
C VAL A 32 33.47 -2.27 36.94
N PRO A 33 32.82 -1.10 37.06
CA PRO A 33 31.69 -0.91 37.96
C PRO A 33 30.62 -2.01 37.80
N TRP A 34 30.15 -2.57 38.92
CA TRP A 34 29.24 -3.72 38.95
C TRP A 34 27.96 -3.53 38.11
N LEU A 35 27.44 -2.30 38.00
CA LEU A 35 26.30 -1.97 37.13
C LEU A 35 26.60 -2.23 35.64
N ILE A 36 27.82 -1.91 35.19
CA ILE A 36 28.24 -2.16 33.80
C ILE A 36 28.35 -3.67 33.57
N ALA A 37 28.94 -4.41 34.50
CA ALA A 37 29.02 -5.87 34.42
C ALA A 37 27.63 -6.53 34.36
N LEU A 38 26.67 -6.03 35.14
CA LEU A 38 25.28 -6.49 35.06
C LEU A 38 24.66 -6.22 33.69
N VAL A 39 24.83 -5.02 33.13
CA VAL A 39 24.30 -4.69 31.80
C VAL A 39 24.92 -5.58 30.72
N VAL A 40 26.22 -5.88 30.81
CA VAL A 40 26.89 -6.79 29.88
C VAL A 40 26.31 -8.20 29.98
N GLY A 41 26.18 -8.75 31.19
CA GLY A 41 25.61 -10.08 31.40
C GLY A 41 24.15 -10.17 30.91
N LEU A 42 23.32 -9.21 31.30
CA LEU A 42 21.93 -9.11 30.82
C LEU A 42 21.84 -8.88 29.31
N GLY A 43 22.82 -8.19 28.71
CA GLY A 43 22.89 -7.99 27.26
C GLY A 43 23.18 -9.28 26.50
N ILE A 44 24.10 -10.11 27.00
CA ILE A 44 24.40 -11.43 26.43
C ILE A 44 23.17 -12.33 26.50
N ASP A 45 22.59 -12.47 27.70
CA ASP A 45 21.44 -13.34 27.93
C ASP A 45 20.17 -12.81 27.25
N GLY A 46 19.95 -11.49 27.26
CA GLY A 46 18.83 -10.83 26.59
C GLY A 46 18.91 -10.96 25.07
N GLY A 47 20.10 -10.80 24.48
CA GLY A 47 20.33 -11.06 23.07
C GLY A 47 20.05 -12.51 22.69
N TRP A 48 20.48 -13.45 23.53
CA TRP A 48 20.21 -14.87 23.34
C TRP A 48 18.71 -15.18 23.41
N LEU A 49 17.99 -14.69 24.43
CA LEU A 49 16.54 -14.87 24.55
C LEU A 49 15.77 -14.25 23.39
N ALA A 50 16.17 -13.05 22.94
CA ALA A 50 15.54 -12.40 21.79
C ALA A 50 15.66 -13.29 20.54
N THR A 51 16.82 -13.91 20.32
CA THR A 51 17.01 -14.83 19.19
C THR A 51 16.16 -16.10 19.33
N LEU A 52 16.11 -16.72 20.52
CA LEU A 52 15.28 -17.90 20.77
C LEU A 52 13.78 -17.60 20.60
N ALA A 53 13.32 -16.45 21.09
CA ALA A 53 11.94 -16.02 20.92
C ALA A 53 11.61 -15.78 19.44
N TYR A 54 12.53 -15.18 18.69
CA TYR A 54 12.36 -14.94 17.26
C TYR A 54 12.34 -16.25 16.45
N GLU A 55 13.24 -17.19 16.74
CA GLU A 55 13.22 -18.53 16.14
C GLU A 55 11.91 -19.27 16.43
N ARG A 56 11.43 -19.21 17.67
CA ARG A 56 10.16 -19.83 18.08
C ARG A 56 8.97 -19.21 17.33
N ARG A 57 8.98 -17.89 17.16
CA ARG A 57 7.96 -17.18 16.37
C ARG A 57 7.98 -17.60 14.90
N LEU A 58 9.16 -17.65 14.28
CA LEU A 58 9.32 -18.11 12.89
C LEU A 58 8.87 -19.56 12.74
N ALA A 59 9.28 -20.44 13.65
CA ALA A 59 8.90 -21.85 13.63
C ALA A 59 7.37 -22.03 13.75
N ALA A 60 6.70 -21.22 14.57
CA ALA A 60 5.24 -21.21 14.66
C ALA A 60 4.54 -20.74 13.37
N GLN A 61 5.23 -19.94 12.54
CA GLN A 61 4.79 -19.50 11.22
C GLN A 61 5.19 -20.48 10.10
N GLY A 62 5.90 -21.57 10.43
CA GLY A 62 6.46 -22.51 9.46
C GLY A 62 7.68 -21.99 8.69
N ASP A 63 8.26 -20.87 9.12
CA ASP A 63 9.41 -20.23 8.49
C ASP A 63 10.69 -20.41 9.33
N HIS A 64 11.87 -20.27 8.72
CA HIS A 64 13.17 -20.42 9.39
C HIS A 64 14.19 -19.45 8.79
N SER A 65 14.95 -18.77 9.66
CA SER A 65 16.05 -17.91 9.23
C SER A 65 17.39 -18.47 9.69
N ARG A 66 18.23 -18.87 8.73
CA ARG A 66 19.59 -19.36 9.01
C ARG A 66 20.44 -18.30 9.72
N ALA A 67 20.24 -17.02 9.38
CA ALA A 67 20.96 -15.91 10.01
C ALA A 67 20.61 -15.80 11.50
N VAL A 68 19.32 -15.83 11.85
CA VAL A 68 18.88 -15.78 13.26
C VAL A 68 19.42 -17.00 14.02
N THR A 69 19.40 -18.17 13.40
CA THR A 69 19.94 -19.38 14.03
C THR A 69 21.43 -19.33 14.25
N ALA A 70 22.20 -18.81 13.29
CA ALA A 70 23.62 -18.56 13.48
C ALA A 70 23.87 -17.59 14.65
N VAL A 71 23.13 -16.49 14.72
CA VAL A 71 23.24 -15.52 15.83
C VAL A 71 22.92 -16.16 17.18
N GLY A 72 21.85 -16.96 17.26
CA GLY A 72 21.50 -17.67 18.50
C GLY A 72 22.55 -18.69 18.94
N TRP A 73 23.23 -19.35 17.99
CA TRP A 73 24.40 -20.19 18.27
C TRP A 73 25.62 -19.38 18.71
N CYS A 74 25.88 -18.23 18.09
CA CYS A 74 26.97 -17.35 18.49
C CYS A 74 26.83 -16.89 19.95
N PHE A 75 25.63 -16.50 20.38
CA PHE A 75 25.38 -16.15 21.79
C PHE A 75 25.59 -17.34 22.74
N GLY A 76 25.11 -18.54 22.36
CA GLY A 76 25.33 -19.76 23.16
C GLY A 76 26.81 -20.13 23.28
N LEU A 77 27.58 -19.99 22.19
CA LEU A 77 29.03 -20.19 22.19
C LEU A 77 29.75 -19.13 23.00
N LEU A 78 29.33 -17.87 22.92
CA LEU A 78 29.90 -16.77 23.70
C LEU A 78 29.68 -16.97 25.20
N ALA A 79 28.45 -17.29 25.63
CA ALA A 79 28.14 -17.60 27.02
C ALA A 79 28.96 -18.81 27.53
N THR A 80 29.06 -19.86 26.72
CA THR A 80 29.91 -21.02 27.03
C THR A 80 31.38 -20.62 27.16
N GLY A 81 31.89 -19.79 26.25
CA GLY A 81 33.26 -19.29 26.29
C GLY A 81 33.57 -18.51 27.57
N VAL A 82 32.63 -17.66 28.03
CA VAL A 82 32.75 -16.94 29.31
C VAL A 82 32.83 -17.91 30.48
N LEU A 83 31.98 -18.94 30.51
CA LEU A 83 31.99 -19.94 31.59
C LEU A 83 33.27 -20.79 31.56
N VAL A 84 33.75 -21.19 30.38
CA VAL A 84 35.02 -21.92 30.24
C VAL A 84 36.20 -21.05 30.69
N ALA A 85 36.24 -19.79 30.27
CA ALA A 85 37.30 -18.86 30.69
C ALA A 85 37.31 -18.68 32.22
N HIS A 86 36.13 -18.54 32.83
CA HIS A 86 36.02 -18.49 34.28
C HIS A 86 36.49 -19.79 34.95
N ALA A 87 36.10 -20.95 34.40
CA ALA A 87 36.50 -22.25 34.93
C ALA A 87 38.02 -22.45 34.93
N VAL A 88 38.70 -21.98 33.89
CA VAL A 88 40.17 -22.06 33.75
C VAL A 88 40.87 -21.05 34.66
N ALA A 89 40.27 -19.87 34.88
CA ALA A 89 40.81 -18.85 35.76
C ALA A 89 40.52 -19.09 37.26
N ALA A 90 39.65 -20.03 37.60
CA ALA A 90 39.30 -20.34 38.98
C ALA A 90 40.35 -21.25 39.64
N ASP A 91 41.02 -20.74 40.68
CA ASP A 91 42.05 -21.48 41.44
C ASP A 91 41.51 -22.72 42.17
N GLN A 92 40.21 -22.75 42.46
CA GLN A 92 39.53 -23.87 43.10
C GLN A 92 38.32 -24.27 42.26
N SER A 93 38.02 -25.58 42.19
CA SER A 93 36.83 -26.14 41.53
C SER A 93 36.74 -26.03 39.99
N ALA A 94 37.86 -25.85 39.28
CA ALA A 94 37.90 -25.80 37.82
C ALA A 94 37.12 -26.94 37.13
N GLY A 95 37.24 -28.18 37.64
CA GLY A 95 36.50 -29.34 37.11
C GLY A 95 34.97 -29.22 37.23
N ALA A 96 34.47 -28.66 38.33
CA ALA A 96 33.03 -28.45 38.51
C ALA A 96 32.51 -27.35 37.57
N TRP A 97 33.26 -26.25 37.43
CA TRP A 97 32.89 -25.18 36.50
C TRP A 97 32.95 -25.62 35.04
N LEU A 98 33.93 -26.43 34.64
CA LEU A 98 34.00 -27.00 33.30
C LEU A 98 32.82 -27.92 32.99
N ALA A 99 32.31 -28.67 33.97
CA ALA A 99 31.14 -29.51 33.78
C ALA A 99 29.88 -28.68 33.46
N VAL A 100 29.72 -27.53 34.13
CA VAL A 100 28.56 -26.65 33.98
C VAL A 100 28.70 -25.66 32.81
N ALA A 101 29.93 -25.39 32.34
CA ALA A 101 30.18 -24.44 31.26
C ALA A 101 29.44 -24.78 29.95
N TRP A 102 29.08 -26.05 29.73
CA TRP A 102 28.38 -26.52 28.54
C TRP A 102 26.86 -26.34 28.57
N LEU A 103 26.30 -25.84 29.68
CA LEU A 103 24.85 -25.62 29.83
C LEU A 103 24.23 -24.75 28.72
N PRO A 104 24.84 -23.63 28.25
CA PRO A 104 24.23 -22.81 27.20
C PRO A 104 24.05 -23.58 25.87
N ILE A 105 25.06 -24.37 25.49
CA ILE A 105 25.00 -25.24 24.31
C ILE A 105 23.95 -26.33 24.49
N ALA A 106 23.93 -26.99 25.66
CA ALA A 106 22.95 -28.02 25.97
C ALA A 106 21.50 -27.49 25.93
N ALA A 107 21.26 -26.28 26.47
CA ALA A 107 19.97 -25.61 26.40
C ALA A 107 19.54 -25.35 24.94
N LYS A 108 20.44 -24.83 24.10
CA LYS A 108 20.16 -24.62 22.67
C LYS A 108 19.87 -25.93 21.93
N ALA A 109 20.66 -26.97 22.19
CA ALA A 109 20.44 -28.30 21.61
C ALA A 109 19.08 -28.88 22.03
N LEU A 110 18.68 -28.69 23.29
CA LEU A 110 17.39 -29.15 23.80
C LEU A 110 16.22 -28.46 23.10
N TRP A 111 16.35 -27.17 22.78
CA TRP A 111 15.36 -26.45 21.95
C TRP A 111 15.26 -26.99 20.53
N LEU A 112 16.37 -27.44 19.93
CA LEU A 112 16.38 -28.09 18.61
C LEU A 112 15.71 -29.45 18.66
N VAL A 113 16.04 -30.28 19.65
CA VAL A 113 15.41 -31.60 19.85
C VAL A 113 13.92 -31.44 20.06
N HIS A 114 13.50 -30.45 20.86
CA HIS A 114 12.09 -30.15 21.05
C HIS A 114 11.40 -29.77 19.73
N GLY A 115 12.02 -28.91 18.93
CA GLY A 115 11.47 -28.54 17.62
C GLY A 115 11.39 -29.72 16.64
N LEU A 116 12.35 -30.64 16.68
CA LEU A 116 12.30 -31.88 15.90
C LEU A 116 11.18 -32.80 16.40
N TRP A 117 11.00 -32.90 17.71
CA TRP A 117 9.97 -33.74 18.30
C TRP A 117 8.56 -33.24 17.95
N GLU A 118 8.34 -31.93 18.01
CA GLU A 118 7.09 -31.28 17.54
C GLU A 118 6.78 -31.63 16.08
N ARG A 119 7.80 -31.73 15.21
CA ARG A 119 7.62 -32.14 13.81
C ARG A 119 7.31 -33.63 13.66
N THR A 120 7.99 -34.49 14.42
CA THR A 120 7.74 -35.95 14.36
C THR A 120 6.40 -36.35 14.99
N ALA A 121 5.84 -35.53 15.88
CA ALA A 121 4.50 -35.74 16.42
C ALA A 121 3.39 -35.46 15.41
N LEU A 122 3.67 -34.71 14.34
CA LEU A 122 2.75 -34.46 13.25
C LEU A 122 2.88 -35.58 12.21
N THR A 123 1.75 -36.17 11.81
CA THR A 123 1.76 -37.18 10.74
C THR A 123 2.22 -36.55 9.41
N PRO A 124 2.86 -37.30 8.49
CA PRO A 124 3.28 -36.78 7.19
C PRO A 124 2.14 -36.09 6.42
N ARG A 125 0.93 -36.65 6.51
CA ARG A 125 -0.29 -36.09 5.92
C ARG A 125 -0.67 -34.74 6.53
N ALA A 126 -0.49 -34.55 7.84
CA ALA A 126 -0.72 -33.28 8.50
C ALA A 126 0.31 -32.23 8.06
N LEU A 127 1.58 -32.61 7.93
CA LEU A 127 2.62 -31.71 7.43
C LEU A 127 2.38 -31.29 5.97
N GLU A 128 1.93 -32.21 5.13
CA GLU A 128 1.57 -31.93 3.74
C GLU A 128 0.36 -31.00 3.63
N SER A 129 -0.68 -31.23 4.44
CA SER A 129 -1.83 -30.33 4.53
C SER A 129 -1.44 -28.92 4.97
N ILE A 130 -0.56 -28.79 5.99
CA ILE A 130 -0.06 -27.48 6.44
C ILE A 130 0.71 -26.78 5.33
N ARG A 131 1.56 -27.51 4.59
CA ARG A 131 2.30 -26.95 3.44
C ARG A 131 1.34 -26.49 2.34
N GLY A 132 0.29 -27.25 2.05
CA GLY A 132 -0.75 -26.89 1.09
C GLY A 132 -1.45 -25.58 1.47
N ILE A 133 -1.94 -25.47 2.71
CA ILE A 133 -2.61 -24.26 3.22
C ILE A 133 -1.68 -23.04 3.17
N GLN A 134 -0.40 -23.21 3.56
CA GLN A 134 0.58 -22.13 3.52
C GLN A 134 0.88 -21.66 2.09
N GLN A 135 0.94 -22.59 1.13
CA GLN A 135 1.18 -22.27 -0.26
C GLN A 135 -0.03 -21.54 -0.87
N GLU A 136 -1.24 -22.03 -0.61
CA GLU A 136 -2.48 -21.39 -1.05
C GLU A 136 -2.60 -19.96 -0.49
N ALA A 137 -2.31 -19.75 0.79
CA ALA A 137 -2.30 -18.42 1.39
C ALA A 137 -1.24 -17.49 0.78
N ARG A 138 -0.07 -18.01 0.38
CA ARG A 138 0.95 -17.23 -0.33
C ARG A 138 0.50 -16.85 -1.73
N ASP A 139 -0.12 -17.78 -2.44
CA ASP A 139 -0.60 -17.58 -3.79
C ASP A 139 -1.75 -16.57 -3.79
N GLU A 140 -2.69 -16.68 -2.84
CA GLU A 140 -3.76 -15.71 -2.63
C GLU A 140 -3.22 -14.31 -2.30
N ALA A 141 -2.22 -14.22 -1.41
CA ALA A 141 -1.58 -12.94 -1.11
C ALA A 141 -0.84 -12.34 -2.32
N ALA A 142 -0.22 -13.17 -3.16
CA ALA A 142 0.43 -12.73 -4.38
C ALA A 142 -0.60 -12.19 -5.40
N VAL A 143 -1.73 -12.89 -5.56
CA VAL A 143 -2.85 -12.47 -6.41
C VAL A 143 -3.47 -11.17 -5.90
N ALA A 144 -3.71 -11.04 -4.60
CA ALA A 144 -4.23 -9.81 -3.99
C ALA A 144 -3.30 -8.62 -4.24
N ARG A 145 -1.99 -8.80 -4.08
CA ARG A 145 -0.99 -7.76 -4.41
C ARG A 145 -0.98 -7.41 -5.90
N ALA A 146 -1.12 -8.40 -6.78
CA ALA A 146 -1.19 -8.16 -8.22
C ALA A 146 -2.46 -7.36 -8.60
N ARG A 147 -3.62 -7.71 -8.00
CA ARG A 147 -4.88 -6.96 -8.19
C ARG A 147 -4.76 -5.52 -7.72
N LEU A 148 -4.28 -5.30 -6.48
CA LEU A 148 -4.06 -3.95 -5.95
C LEU A 148 -3.11 -3.12 -6.82
N ARG A 149 -2.04 -3.73 -7.35
CA ARG A 149 -1.15 -3.05 -8.31
C ARG A 149 -1.85 -2.69 -9.61
N SER A 150 -2.70 -3.56 -10.14
CA SER A 150 -3.44 -3.29 -11.37
C SER A 150 -4.47 -2.16 -11.21
N GLU A 151 -5.16 -2.12 -10.06
CA GLU A 151 -6.09 -1.05 -9.72
C GLU A 151 -5.35 0.28 -9.53
N ALA A 152 -4.25 0.27 -8.79
CA ALA A 152 -3.43 1.46 -8.58
C ALA A 152 -2.89 2.05 -9.89
N ALA A 153 -2.37 1.21 -10.81
CA ALA A 153 -1.89 1.67 -12.11
C ALA A 153 -3.02 2.25 -12.99
N THR A 154 -4.22 1.68 -12.89
CA THR A 154 -5.40 2.19 -13.60
C THR A 154 -5.81 3.57 -13.07
N GLU A 155 -5.84 3.73 -11.75
CA GLU A 155 -6.15 5.02 -11.12
C GLU A 155 -5.06 6.07 -11.37
N GLU A 156 -3.78 5.70 -11.37
CA GLU A 156 -2.68 6.60 -11.74
C GLU A 156 -2.83 7.11 -13.18
N THR A 157 -3.17 6.21 -14.12
CA THR A 157 -3.43 6.58 -15.52
C THR A 157 -4.62 7.53 -15.63
N ARG A 158 -5.69 7.25 -14.88
CA ARG A 158 -6.89 8.10 -14.84
C ARG A 158 -6.59 9.48 -14.26
N LEU A 159 -5.89 9.56 -13.14
CA LEU A 159 -5.49 10.83 -12.51
C LEU A 159 -4.59 11.63 -13.44
N THR A 160 -3.61 10.99 -14.09
CA THR A 160 -2.73 11.64 -15.07
C THR A 160 -3.53 12.19 -16.25
N ALA A 161 -4.49 11.43 -16.76
CA ALA A 161 -5.37 11.89 -17.85
C ALA A 161 -6.25 13.08 -17.43
N VAL A 162 -6.82 13.06 -16.23
CA VAL A 162 -7.65 14.15 -15.68
C VAL A 162 -6.81 15.40 -15.44
N THR A 163 -5.64 15.27 -14.81
CA THR A 163 -4.73 16.41 -14.57
C THR A 163 -4.19 16.99 -15.88
N GLY A 164 -3.85 16.14 -16.86
CA GLY A 164 -3.44 16.58 -18.19
C GLY A 164 -4.56 17.31 -18.93
N ALA A 165 -5.81 16.84 -18.82
CA ALA A 165 -6.97 17.54 -19.38
C ALA A 165 -7.21 18.88 -18.67
N GLY A 166 -7.13 18.92 -17.34
CA GLY A 166 -7.25 20.14 -16.54
C GLY A 166 -6.19 21.17 -16.90
N ALA A 167 -4.94 20.75 -17.09
CA ALA A 167 -3.85 21.63 -17.51
C ALA A 167 -4.09 22.24 -18.89
N ARG A 168 -4.67 21.48 -19.83
CA ARG A 168 -5.06 22.00 -21.15
C ARG A 168 -6.16 23.05 -21.04
N VAL A 169 -7.19 22.79 -20.24
CA VAL A 169 -8.29 23.75 -20.01
C VAL A 169 -7.77 25.03 -19.36
N ALA A 170 -6.96 24.90 -18.29
CA ALA A 170 -6.37 26.05 -17.60
C ALA A 170 -5.50 26.90 -18.54
N ARG A 171 -4.75 26.28 -19.45
CA ARG A 171 -3.95 26.98 -20.47
C ARG A 171 -4.83 27.78 -21.42
N VAL A 172 -5.89 27.17 -21.96
CA VAL A 172 -6.83 27.85 -22.87
C VAL A 172 -7.53 29.02 -22.16
N GLN A 173 -7.94 28.84 -20.89
CA GLN A 173 -8.50 29.94 -20.10
C GLN A 173 -7.51 31.09 -19.91
N ALA A 174 -6.25 30.80 -19.57
CA ALA A 174 -5.22 31.83 -19.42
C ALA A 174 -4.95 32.59 -20.73
N GLU A 175 -4.90 31.87 -21.85
CA GLU A 175 -4.67 32.46 -23.18
C GLU A 175 -5.87 33.32 -23.64
N THR A 176 -7.08 32.90 -23.30
CA THR A 176 -8.32 33.65 -23.55
C THR A 176 -8.35 34.92 -22.71
N ALA A 177 -8.03 34.83 -21.41
CA ALA A 177 -7.95 35.98 -20.51
C ALA A 177 -6.90 37.00 -20.98
N LYS A 178 -5.75 36.54 -21.46
CA LYS A 178 -4.71 37.40 -22.05
C LYS A 178 -5.21 38.11 -23.30
N THR A 179 -5.92 37.40 -24.17
CA THR A 179 -6.47 37.97 -25.41
C THR A 179 -7.54 39.02 -25.12
N LEU A 180 -8.45 38.75 -24.18
CA LEU A 180 -9.47 39.69 -23.73
C LEU A 180 -8.84 40.93 -23.08
N SER A 181 -7.86 40.75 -22.20
CA SER A 181 -7.13 41.86 -21.58
C SER A 181 -6.42 42.74 -22.62
N LYS A 182 -5.81 42.12 -23.64
CA LYS A 182 -5.18 42.85 -24.75
C LYS A 182 -6.23 43.63 -25.56
N ALA A 183 -7.35 43.00 -25.91
CA ALA A 183 -8.44 43.67 -26.62
C ALA A 183 -8.99 44.87 -25.81
N TRP A 184 -9.15 44.70 -24.49
CA TRP A 184 -9.58 45.77 -23.60
C TRP A 184 -8.57 46.93 -23.56
N SER A 185 -7.27 46.61 -23.45
CA SER A 185 -6.22 47.62 -23.50
C SER A 185 -6.19 48.37 -24.84
N THR A 186 -6.39 47.68 -25.97
CA THR A 186 -6.48 48.32 -27.29
C THR A 186 -7.71 49.24 -27.39
N LEU A 187 -8.87 48.82 -26.86
CA LEU A 187 -10.06 49.66 -26.82
C LEU A 187 -9.84 50.91 -25.96
N GLU A 188 -9.28 50.75 -24.77
CA GLU A 188 -9.02 51.86 -23.85
C GLU A 188 -8.01 52.85 -24.43
N THR A 189 -6.92 52.36 -25.03
CA THR A 189 -5.92 53.21 -25.70
C THR A 189 -6.50 53.94 -26.91
N THR A 190 -7.39 53.31 -27.67
CA THR A 190 -8.10 53.95 -28.79
C THR A 190 -9.06 55.03 -28.27
N ARG A 191 -9.80 54.75 -27.19
CA ARG A 191 -10.71 55.71 -26.54
C ARG A 191 -9.96 56.91 -25.95
N ALA A 192 -8.78 56.69 -25.38
CA ALA A 192 -7.92 57.73 -24.81
C ALA A 192 -7.13 58.51 -25.86
N SER A 193 -7.15 58.12 -27.14
CA SER A 193 -6.52 58.88 -28.22
C SER A 193 -7.16 60.26 -28.36
N GLU A 194 -6.36 61.29 -28.61
CA GLU A 194 -6.79 62.68 -28.49
C GLU A 194 -7.92 63.04 -29.49
N GLU A 195 -7.85 62.54 -30.72
CA GLU A 195 -8.89 62.75 -31.74
C GLU A 195 -10.19 61.99 -31.44
N THR A 196 -10.09 60.71 -31.04
CA THR A 196 -11.28 59.87 -30.76
C THR A 196 -11.95 60.27 -29.45
N GLY A 197 -11.17 60.62 -28.43
CA GLY A 197 -11.66 61.16 -27.17
C GLY A 197 -12.42 62.46 -27.36
N LYS A 198 -11.87 63.41 -28.15
CA LYS A 198 -12.57 64.66 -28.51
C LYS A 198 -13.88 64.39 -29.26
N ALA A 199 -13.87 63.47 -30.23
CA ALA A 199 -15.08 63.08 -30.96
C ALA A 199 -16.14 62.43 -30.05
N LEU A 200 -15.76 61.48 -29.19
CA LEU A 200 -16.67 60.82 -28.25
C LEU A 200 -17.22 61.80 -27.20
N THR A 201 -16.38 62.69 -26.65
CA THR A 201 -16.81 63.72 -25.71
C THR A 201 -17.75 64.73 -26.39
N SER A 202 -17.54 65.08 -27.66
CA SER A 202 -18.46 65.97 -28.40
C SER A 202 -19.86 65.39 -28.63
N VAL A 203 -20.00 64.05 -28.61
CA VAL A 203 -21.28 63.35 -28.80
C VAL A 203 -21.96 62.99 -27.47
N THR A 204 -21.18 62.86 -26.39
CA THR A 204 -21.68 62.43 -25.07
C THR A 204 -21.82 63.56 -24.06
N ALA A 205 -21.16 64.70 -24.25
CA ALA A 205 -21.38 65.89 -23.42
C ALA A 205 -22.68 66.61 -23.86
N PRO A 206 -23.61 66.90 -22.94
CA PRO A 206 -24.79 67.70 -23.27
C PRO A 206 -24.34 69.11 -23.66
N VAL A 207 -24.59 69.48 -24.93
CA VAL A 207 -24.27 70.81 -25.46
C VAL A 207 -25.24 71.89 -24.89
N THR A 208 -26.35 71.47 -24.28
CA THR A 208 -27.40 72.34 -23.71
C THR A 208 -27.93 71.76 -22.39
N PRO A 209 -28.18 72.57 -21.33
CA PRO A 209 -28.78 72.05 -20.08
C PRO A 209 -30.20 71.55 -20.33
N GLY A 210 -30.44 70.25 -20.14
CA GLY A 210 -31.75 69.61 -20.22
C GLY A 210 -31.93 68.56 -21.33
N ASP A 211 -30.96 68.40 -22.24
CA ASP A 211 -31.00 67.37 -23.29
C ASP A 211 -30.25 66.09 -22.87
N THR A 212 -30.82 64.92 -23.21
CA THR A 212 -30.16 63.63 -23.02
C THR A 212 -29.09 63.41 -24.10
N PRO A 213 -27.90 62.87 -23.75
CA PRO A 213 -26.86 62.57 -24.73
C PRO A 213 -27.40 61.62 -25.80
N ARG A 214 -27.14 61.95 -27.08
CA ARG A 214 -27.78 61.30 -28.24
C ARG A 214 -27.23 59.90 -28.53
N TRP A 215 -26.17 59.46 -27.83
CA TRP A 215 -25.59 58.15 -28.01
C TRP A 215 -25.08 57.57 -26.69
N ASP A 216 -25.68 56.45 -26.27
CA ASP A 216 -25.18 55.62 -25.17
C ASP A 216 -24.15 54.64 -25.71
N LEU A 217 -22.93 54.67 -25.14
CA LEU A 217 -21.94 53.62 -25.37
C LEU A 217 -22.49 52.30 -24.77
N PRO A 218 -22.39 51.17 -25.48
CA PRO A 218 -22.80 49.89 -24.91
C PRO A 218 -21.96 49.61 -23.66
N VAL A 219 -22.62 49.64 -22.50
CA VAL A 219 -22.03 49.19 -21.24
C VAL A 219 -22.02 47.68 -21.28
N TRP A 220 -20.86 47.08 -21.54
CA TRP A 220 -20.68 45.64 -21.42
C TRP A 220 -20.64 45.30 -19.92
N GLY A 221 -21.83 45.14 -19.33
CA GLY A 221 -22.00 44.73 -17.93
C GLY A 221 -21.56 43.28 -17.69
N PRO A 222 -21.53 42.83 -16.41
CA PRO A 222 -21.06 41.49 -16.05
C PRO A 222 -21.86 40.43 -16.82
N SER A 223 -21.14 39.55 -17.51
CA SER A 223 -21.73 38.50 -18.35
C SER A 223 -22.65 37.61 -17.51
N VAL A 224 -23.94 37.63 -17.81
CA VAL A 224 -24.90 36.65 -17.29
C VAL A 224 -24.47 35.29 -17.83
N PRO A 225 -24.19 34.28 -16.99
CA PRO A 225 -23.84 32.95 -17.48
C PRO A 225 -25.01 32.42 -18.32
N VAL A 226 -24.77 32.25 -19.62
CA VAL A 226 -25.71 31.59 -20.53
C VAL A 226 -25.91 30.17 -20.00
N ARG A 227 -27.14 29.86 -19.61
CA ARG A 227 -27.54 28.51 -19.20
C ARG A 227 -27.13 27.55 -20.32
N ALA A 228 -26.28 26.58 -20.01
CA ALA A 228 -25.90 25.54 -20.97
C ALA A 228 -27.18 24.93 -21.58
N PRO A 229 -27.20 24.64 -22.90
CA PRO A 229 -28.36 24.03 -23.52
C PRO A 229 -28.63 22.72 -22.81
N VAL A 230 -29.85 22.60 -22.28
CA VAL A 230 -30.35 21.34 -21.73
C VAL A 230 -30.39 20.37 -22.91
N LEU A 231 -29.41 19.47 -22.95
CA LEU A 231 -29.49 18.27 -23.77
C LEU A 231 -30.73 17.53 -23.28
N GLU A 232 -31.85 17.66 -23.99
CA GLU A 232 -32.99 16.77 -23.80
C GLU A 232 -32.47 15.34 -24.00
N ALA A 233 -32.35 14.61 -22.89
CA ALA A 233 -31.99 13.22 -22.92
C ALA A 233 -33.10 12.51 -23.71
N ALA A 234 -32.75 12.03 -24.91
CA ALA A 234 -33.61 11.09 -25.62
C ALA A 234 -34.03 9.97 -24.66
N PRO A 235 -35.29 9.52 -24.69
CA PRO A 235 -35.79 8.54 -23.74
C PRO A 235 -34.89 7.30 -23.76
N ALA A 236 -34.25 7.03 -22.61
CA ALA A 236 -33.37 5.88 -22.48
C ALA A 236 -34.18 4.60 -22.71
N LEU A 237 -33.65 3.69 -23.54
CA LEU A 237 -34.22 2.35 -23.73
C LEU A 237 -34.52 1.71 -22.37
N THR A 238 -35.74 1.18 -22.21
CA THR A 238 -36.11 0.36 -21.06
C THR A 238 -35.29 -0.93 -21.04
N ASP A 239 -35.18 -1.59 -19.90
CA ASP A 239 -34.39 -2.84 -19.81
C ASP A 239 -34.97 -3.95 -20.71
N ASP A 240 -36.30 -4.04 -20.84
CA ASP A 240 -36.95 -5.02 -21.73
C ASP A 240 -36.65 -4.73 -23.21
N ALA A 241 -36.67 -3.46 -23.61
CA ALA A 241 -36.32 -3.06 -24.97
C ALA A 241 -34.83 -3.26 -25.26
N LEU A 242 -33.97 -3.05 -24.25
CA LEU A 242 -32.54 -3.34 -24.35
C LEU A 242 -32.29 -4.83 -24.53
N ASP A 243 -32.99 -5.69 -23.81
CA ASP A 243 -32.85 -7.15 -23.92
C ASP A 243 -33.30 -7.65 -25.31
N ALA A 244 -34.43 -7.14 -25.83
CA ALA A 244 -34.91 -7.47 -27.16
C ALA A 244 -33.91 -7.11 -28.26
N VAL A 245 -33.35 -5.89 -28.23
CA VAL A 245 -32.35 -5.42 -29.21
C VAL A 245 -31.05 -6.22 -29.09
N VAL A 246 -30.62 -6.55 -27.87
CA VAL A 246 -29.41 -7.36 -27.65
C VAL A 246 -29.59 -8.78 -28.20
N GLU A 247 -30.75 -9.40 -28.02
CA GLU A 247 -31.03 -10.75 -28.54
C GLU A 247 -31.12 -10.78 -30.06
N GLU A 248 -31.78 -9.78 -30.66
CA GLU A 248 -31.85 -9.64 -32.11
C GLU A 248 -30.45 -9.53 -32.73
N ILE A 249 -29.60 -8.66 -32.19
CA ILE A 249 -28.23 -8.49 -32.70
C ILE A 249 -27.42 -9.77 -32.47
N ARG A 250 -27.54 -10.42 -31.30
CA ARG A 250 -26.80 -11.65 -30.97
C ARG A 250 -27.09 -12.77 -31.96
N THR A 251 -28.37 -12.96 -32.29
CA THR A 251 -28.86 -14.07 -33.14
C THR A 251 -28.89 -13.72 -34.63
N SER A 252 -28.54 -12.49 -35.01
CA SER A 252 -28.46 -12.04 -36.41
C SER A 252 -27.47 -12.82 -37.29
N ARG A 253 -26.60 -13.66 -36.70
CA ARG A 253 -25.69 -14.56 -37.41
C ARG A 253 -25.64 -15.92 -36.74
N THR A 254 -25.29 -16.93 -37.54
CA THR A 254 -24.99 -18.28 -37.08
C THR A 254 -23.51 -18.59 -37.38
N PRO A 255 -22.67 -18.90 -36.38
CA PRO A 255 -22.98 -18.98 -34.94
C PRO A 255 -23.28 -17.60 -34.31
N PRO A 256 -23.95 -17.56 -33.14
CA PRO A 256 -24.30 -16.32 -32.44
C PRO A 256 -23.07 -15.45 -32.17
N LEU A 257 -23.24 -14.13 -32.28
CA LEU A 257 -22.14 -13.18 -32.10
C LEU A 257 -21.55 -13.25 -30.69
N SER A 258 -20.27 -12.92 -30.56
CA SER A 258 -19.65 -12.69 -29.24
C SER A 258 -20.12 -11.36 -28.63
N TYR A 259 -20.01 -11.21 -27.30
CA TYR A 259 -20.35 -9.97 -26.60
C TYR A 259 -19.71 -8.72 -27.22
N ARG A 260 -18.43 -8.83 -27.61
CA ARG A 260 -17.66 -7.71 -28.17
C ARG A 260 -18.20 -7.28 -29.53
N GLU A 261 -18.61 -8.24 -30.36
CA GLU A 261 -19.18 -7.97 -31.68
C GLU A 261 -20.60 -7.42 -31.58
N MET A 262 -21.41 -7.97 -30.67
CA MET A 262 -22.74 -7.44 -30.35
C MET A 262 -22.64 -5.99 -29.86
N ALA A 263 -21.77 -5.70 -28.90
CA ALA A 263 -21.64 -4.36 -28.32
C ALA A 263 -21.15 -3.32 -29.35
N ALA A 264 -20.28 -3.72 -30.28
CA ALA A 264 -19.85 -2.86 -31.38
C ALA A 264 -21.05 -2.53 -32.30
N ARG A 265 -21.82 -3.54 -32.70
CA ARG A 265 -22.99 -3.36 -33.58
C ARG A 265 -24.12 -2.58 -32.92
N PHE A 266 -24.36 -2.79 -31.64
CA PHE A 266 -25.34 -2.03 -30.84
C PHE A 266 -25.06 -0.52 -30.92
N ARG A 267 -23.78 -0.11 -30.81
CA ARG A 267 -23.37 1.29 -30.92
C ARG A 267 -23.42 1.80 -32.36
N THR A 268 -23.02 0.98 -33.35
CA THR A 268 -23.09 1.34 -34.77
C THR A 268 -24.54 1.53 -35.24
N ALA A 269 -25.49 0.79 -34.65
CA ALA A 269 -26.93 0.94 -34.90
C ALA A 269 -27.53 2.22 -34.25
N GLY A 270 -26.71 3.03 -33.56
CA GLY A 270 -27.14 4.29 -32.95
C GLY A 270 -27.76 4.14 -31.57
N HIS A 271 -27.75 2.94 -30.97
CA HIS A 271 -28.25 2.74 -29.62
C HIS A 271 -27.21 3.16 -28.57
N SER A 272 -27.68 3.85 -27.53
CA SER A 272 -26.85 4.26 -26.40
C SER A 272 -27.34 3.63 -25.09
N ALA A 273 -26.46 2.89 -24.41
CA ALA A 273 -26.68 2.36 -23.08
C ALA A 273 -25.36 2.37 -22.30
N SER A 274 -25.43 2.47 -20.97
CA SER A 274 -24.24 2.34 -20.14
C SER A 274 -23.67 0.93 -20.25
N GLU A 275 -22.34 0.80 -20.19
CA GLU A 275 -21.65 -0.50 -20.28
C GLU A 275 -22.17 -1.50 -19.23
N VAL A 276 -22.51 -1.01 -18.03
CA VAL A 276 -23.10 -1.81 -16.95
C VAL A 276 -24.45 -2.40 -17.36
N ARG A 277 -25.34 -1.57 -17.93
CA ARG A 277 -26.67 -2.02 -18.40
C ARG A 277 -26.55 -2.99 -19.57
N LEU A 278 -25.67 -2.70 -20.53
CA LEU A 278 -25.44 -3.55 -21.69
C LEU A 278 -24.89 -4.94 -21.31
N ARG A 279 -24.00 -5.01 -20.31
CA ARG A 279 -23.52 -6.31 -19.78
C ARG A 279 -24.59 -7.06 -19.00
N ALA A 280 -25.43 -6.36 -18.25
CA ALA A 280 -26.54 -6.98 -17.54
C ALA A 280 -27.56 -7.60 -18.52
N ALA A 281 -27.92 -6.86 -19.57
CA ALA A 281 -28.77 -7.35 -20.66
C ALA A 281 -28.16 -8.58 -21.35
N TRP A 282 -26.89 -8.51 -21.74
CA TRP A 282 -26.17 -9.65 -22.32
C TRP A 282 -26.22 -10.89 -21.43
N LYS A 283 -26.04 -10.75 -20.11
CA LYS A 283 -26.11 -11.89 -19.19
C LYS A 283 -27.50 -12.49 -19.09
N ARG A 284 -28.56 -11.68 -19.17
CA ARG A 284 -29.95 -12.19 -19.15
C ARG A 284 -30.29 -12.94 -20.43
N VAL A 285 -29.79 -12.46 -21.56
CA VAL A 285 -30.11 -12.96 -22.90
C VAL A 285 -29.24 -14.16 -23.31
N ALA A 286 -27.99 -14.22 -22.84
CA ALA A 286 -27.04 -15.27 -23.18
C ALA A 286 -26.91 -16.40 -22.14
N ALA A 287 -27.66 -16.33 -21.03
CA ALA A 287 -27.81 -17.43 -20.08
C ALA A 287 -28.68 -18.55 -20.68
#